data_AF-A0A9E2AI84-F1
#
_entry.id   AF-A0A9E2AI84-F1
#
_cell.length_a   1.000
_cell.length_b   1.000
_cell.length_c   1.000
_cell.angle_alpha   90.00
_cell.angle_beta   90.00
_cell.angle_gamma   90.00
#
_symmetry.space_group_name_H-M   'P 1'
#
loop_
_entity.id
_entity.type
_entity.pdbx_description
1 polymer ?
#
loop_
_entity_poly.entity_id
_entity_poly.type
_entity_poly.pdbx_seq_one_letter_code
_entity_poly.pdbx_strand_id
1 'polypeptide(L)'
;MSSRLQGTVPEKETRSWKDNYLALKYVPRFIKLIWQTSPGYFALNTISRLIKSLLPVVMLWVGKLIVDEVIFQVGAEEKSFTQLWIYLGIEFGLALISNLLSRGIQLTDGLMGDLYSNKSSVELIHKAARMELAQIEDPDYYDKLERARRQTVGRVALMSNVLTQIQDLITVGSFIAGLVFFEPLLILLLIVAIVPSFINELKYSRQSYSLMRSWTPERRELDYMRYIGASDVTAKEIKLYGLADFISGRFSV
;
A
#
# COMPACT_ATOMS: atom_id res chain seq x y z
N MET A 1 9.63 35.95 1.98
CA MET A 1 8.74 36.10 0.80
C MET A 1 7.46 35.27 0.99
N SER A 2 6.88 35.29 2.19
CA SER A 2 5.79 34.40 2.64
C SER A 2 4.46 35.12 2.93
N SER A 3 4.34 36.41 2.59
CA SER A 3 3.22 37.25 3.05
C SER A 3 2.12 37.50 2.02
N ARG A 4 2.16 36.91 0.82
CA ARG A 4 1.20 37.24 -0.27
C ARG A 4 0.09 36.22 -0.53
N LEU A 5 0.01 35.13 0.24
CA LEU A 5 -1.01 34.09 0.04
C LEU A 5 -1.79 33.76 1.33
N GLN A 6 -1.98 34.73 2.23
CA GLN A 6 -2.98 34.64 3.30
C GLN A 6 -4.40 34.96 2.78
N GLY A 7 -4.76 34.38 1.64
CA GLY A 7 -6.16 34.26 1.26
C GLY A 7 -6.80 33.27 2.22
N THR A 8 -7.80 33.71 2.97
CA THR A 8 -8.56 32.91 3.93
C THR A 8 -9.09 31.64 3.27
N VAL A 9 -8.34 30.54 3.40
CA VAL A 9 -8.84 29.20 3.05
C VAL A 9 -9.95 28.92 4.06
N PRO A 10 -11.21 28.74 3.63
CA PRO A 10 -12.27 28.42 4.57
C PRO A 10 -11.86 27.14 5.32
N GLU A 11 -11.95 27.20 6.64
CA GLU A 11 -11.64 26.11 7.57
C GLU A 11 -12.64 24.96 7.33
N LYS A 12 -12.48 24.23 6.22
CA LYS A 12 -13.32 23.08 5.90
C LYS A 12 -12.91 21.96 6.83
N GLU A 13 -13.88 21.60 7.69
CA GLU A 13 -13.86 20.56 8.71
C GLU A 13 -12.77 19.51 8.50
N THR A 14 -11.90 19.39 9.48
CA THR A 14 -10.99 18.25 9.60
C THR A 14 -11.84 16.99 9.60
N ARG A 15 -11.75 16.16 8.55
CA ARG A 15 -12.37 14.82 8.54
C ARG A 15 -12.00 14.12 9.85
N SER A 16 -13.01 13.80 10.63
CA SER A 16 -12.84 13.23 11.96
C SER A 16 -12.28 11.81 11.81
N TRP A 17 -11.57 11.29 12.81
CA TRP A 17 -11.13 9.88 12.87
C TRP A 17 -12.30 8.92 12.61
N LYS A 18 -13.52 9.35 12.97
CA LYS A 18 -14.78 8.65 12.71
C LYS A 18 -15.07 8.49 11.20
N ASP A 19 -14.77 9.49 10.38
CA ASP A 19 -15.03 9.44 8.93
C ASP A 19 -14.10 8.47 8.20
N ASN A 20 -12.84 8.40 8.63
CA ASN A 20 -11.87 7.42 8.10
C ASN A 20 -12.25 5.99 8.50
N TYR A 21 -12.73 5.79 9.72
CA TYR A 21 -13.23 4.48 10.16
C TYR A 21 -14.49 4.07 9.40
N LEU A 22 -15.40 5.01 9.13
CA LEU A 22 -16.58 4.77 8.30
C LEU A 22 -16.22 4.36 6.86
N ALA A 23 -15.09 4.83 6.32
CA ALA A 23 -14.61 4.44 5.00
C ALA A 23 -14.17 2.96 4.92
N LEU A 24 -13.74 2.34 6.02
CA LEU A 24 -13.40 0.91 6.07
C LEU A 24 -14.61 0.02 5.72
N LYS A 25 -15.84 0.51 5.92
CA LYS A 25 -17.07 -0.20 5.54
C LYS A 25 -17.12 -0.55 4.05
N TYR A 26 -16.40 0.17 3.19
CA TYR A 26 -16.37 -0.11 1.75
C TYR A 26 -15.37 -1.19 1.35
N VAL A 27 -14.43 -1.56 2.22
CA VAL A 27 -13.38 -2.56 1.94
C VAL A 27 -13.96 -3.95 1.64
N PRO A 28 -14.90 -4.51 2.42
CA PRO A 28 -15.46 -5.84 2.13
C PRO A 28 -16.18 -5.89 0.77
N ARG A 29 -16.90 -4.83 0.41
CA ARG A 29 -17.58 -4.74 -0.88
C ARG A 29 -16.57 -4.73 -2.03
N PHE A 30 -15.47 -4.01 -1.87
CA PHE A 30 -14.40 -3.96 -2.86
C PHE A 30 -13.70 -5.32 -3.02
N ILE A 31 -13.37 -5.99 -1.91
CA ILE A 31 -12.80 -7.34 -1.92
C ILE A 31 -13.74 -8.33 -2.63
N LYS A 32 -15.04 -8.25 -2.36
CA LYS A 32 -16.05 -9.10 -3.02
C LYS A 32 -16.09 -8.89 -4.54
N LEU A 33 -15.95 -7.65 -5.03
CA LEU A 33 -15.91 -7.36 -6.47
C LEU A 33 -14.67 -7.97 -7.14
N ILE A 34 -13.52 -7.94 -6.45
CA ILE A 34 -12.28 -8.53 -6.96
C ILE A 34 -12.40 -10.06 -6.99
N TRP A 35 -12.92 -10.67 -5.92
CA TRP A 35 -13.21 -12.11 -5.87
C TRP A 35 -14.12 -12.55 -7.03
N GLN A 36 -15.19 -11.79 -7.31
CA GLN A 36 -16.10 -12.07 -8.43
C GLN A 36 -15.47 -11.89 -9.81
N THR A 37 -14.32 -11.22 -9.90
CA THR A 37 -13.61 -11.00 -11.17
C THR A 37 -12.58 -12.08 -11.42
N SER A 38 -11.87 -12.52 -10.38
CA SER A 38 -10.79 -13.51 -10.49
C SER A 38 -10.66 -14.39 -9.24
N PRO A 39 -11.62 -15.32 -9.00
CA PRO A 39 -11.66 -16.10 -7.76
C PRO A 39 -10.43 -17.02 -7.62
N GLY A 40 -9.92 -17.57 -8.74
CA GLY A 40 -8.71 -18.41 -8.74
C GLY A 40 -7.46 -17.65 -8.30
N TYR A 41 -7.19 -16.48 -8.88
CA TYR A 41 -6.05 -15.65 -8.49
C TYR A 41 -6.18 -15.12 -7.06
N PHE A 42 -7.39 -14.73 -6.65
CA PHE A 42 -7.63 -14.30 -5.27
C PHE A 42 -7.34 -15.42 -4.26
N ALA A 43 -7.84 -16.63 -4.51
CA ALA A 43 -7.61 -17.78 -3.63
C ALA A 43 -6.12 -18.13 -3.56
N LEU A 44 -5.44 -18.22 -4.70
CA LEU A 44 -4.00 -18.47 -4.77
C LEU A 44 -3.19 -17.41 -4.00
N ASN A 45 -3.52 -16.14 -4.21
CA ASN A 45 -2.86 -15.01 -3.53
C ASN A 45 -3.08 -15.08 -2.00
N THR A 46 -4.32 -15.30 -1.57
CA THR A 46 -4.67 -15.38 -0.14
C THR A 46 -3.96 -16.56 0.53
N ILE A 47 -3.97 -17.74 -0.08
CA ILE A 47 -3.28 -18.92 0.44
C ILE A 47 -1.76 -18.67 0.50
N SER A 48 -1.19 -18.08 -0.56
CA SER A 48 0.25 -17.75 -0.59
C SER A 48 0.62 -16.79 0.53
N ARG A 49 -0.22 -15.79 0.83
CA ARG A 49 -0.04 -14.85 1.95
C ARG A 49 -0.14 -15.56 3.30
N LEU A 50 -1.12 -16.44 3.49
CA LEU A 50 -1.25 -17.22 4.73
C LEU A 50 -0.02 -18.09 4.99
N ILE A 51 0.48 -18.80 3.98
CA ILE A 51 1.71 -19.60 4.11
C ILE A 51 2.90 -18.69 4.42
N LYS A 52 3.04 -17.60 3.66
CA LYS A 52 4.14 -16.63 3.86
C LYS A 52 4.10 -15.99 5.25
N SER A 53 2.94 -15.77 5.83
CA SER A 53 2.79 -15.14 7.16
C SER A 53 3.44 -15.94 8.29
N LEU A 54 3.55 -17.27 8.13
CA LEU A 54 4.12 -18.17 9.13
C LEU A 54 5.60 -18.46 8.89
N LEU A 55 6.11 -18.23 7.67
CA LEU A 55 7.52 -18.51 7.32
C LEU A 55 8.54 -17.81 8.23
N PRO A 56 8.39 -16.54 8.62
CA PRO A 56 9.34 -15.89 9.53
C PRO A 56 9.48 -16.60 10.89
N VAL A 57 8.40 -17.20 11.39
CA VAL A 57 8.41 -17.96 12.66
C VAL A 57 9.17 -19.26 12.48
N VAL A 58 8.95 -19.97 11.37
CA VAL A 58 9.68 -21.20 11.05
C VAL A 58 11.17 -20.90 10.85
N MET A 59 11.52 -19.83 10.14
CA MET A 59 12.90 -19.39 9.97
C MET A 59 13.57 -19.08 11.30
N LEU A 60 12.88 -18.38 12.21
CA LEU A 60 13.41 -18.10 13.55
C LEU A 60 13.68 -19.40 14.32
N TRP A 61 12.77 -20.37 14.24
CA TRP A 61 12.96 -21.67 14.89
C TRP A 61 14.13 -22.47 14.31
N VAL A 62 14.30 -22.47 12.98
CA VAL A 62 15.48 -23.08 12.33
C VAL A 62 16.77 -22.35 12.72
N GLY A 63 16.74 -21.02 12.79
CA GLY A 63 17.87 -20.23 13.28
C GLY A 63 18.27 -20.60 14.71
N LYS A 64 17.29 -20.86 15.59
CA LYS A 64 17.54 -21.40 16.93
C LYS A 64 18.23 -22.77 16.88
N LEU A 65 17.76 -23.70 16.05
CA LEU A 65 18.40 -25.02 15.89
C LEU A 65 19.85 -24.93 15.39
N ILE A 66 20.14 -23.98 14.51
CA ILE A 66 21.52 -23.71 14.05
C ILE A 66 22.38 -23.24 15.22
N VAL A 67 21.90 -22.30 16.03
CA VAL A 67 22.63 -21.81 17.21
C VAL A 67 22.84 -22.93 18.23
N ASP A 68 21.80 -23.72 18.53
CA ASP A 68 21.88 -24.86 19.44
C ASP A 68 22.95 -25.88 18.97
N GLU A 69 22.97 -26.20 17.66
CA GLU A 69 23.96 -27.09 17.06
C GLU A 69 25.39 -26.53 17.12
N VAL A 70 25.57 -25.23 16.85
CA VAL A 70 26.88 -24.58 16.96
C VAL A 70 27.40 -24.65 18.40
N ILE A 71 26.55 -24.37 19.40
CA ILE A 71 26.93 -24.46 20.81
C ILE A 71 27.32 -25.90 21.18
N PHE A 72 26.57 -26.90 20.69
CA PHE A 72 26.89 -28.30 20.92
C PHE A 72 28.25 -28.70 20.34
N GLN A 73 28.55 -28.32 19.09
CA GLN A 73 29.81 -28.65 18.42
C GLN A 73 31.04 -27.93 18.99
N VAL A 74 30.86 -26.82 19.71
CA VAL A 74 31.96 -26.13 20.42
C VAL A 74 32.45 -26.96 21.61
N GLY A 75 31.58 -27.72 22.26
CA GLY A 75 31.91 -28.55 23.43
C GLY A 75 32.28 -30.00 23.12
N ALA A 76 32.12 -30.45 21.87
CA ALA A 76 32.36 -31.83 21.46
C ALA A 76 33.84 -32.11 21.15
N GLU A 77 34.36 -33.27 21.58
CA GLU A 77 35.71 -33.73 21.26
C GLU A 77 35.87 -34.13 19.78
N GLU A 78 34.86 -34.80 19.22
CA GLU A 78 34.74 -35.08 17.79
C GLU A 78 33.67 -34.19 17.16
N LYS A 79 34.07 -33.39 16.17
CA LYS A 79 33.17 -32.42 15.51
C LYS A 79 32.47 -33.05 14.32
N SER A 80 31.14 -32.93 14.27
CA SER A 80 30.31 -33.39 13.16
C SER A 80 29.43 -32.24 12.65
N PHE A 81 29.72 -31.73 11.45
CA PHE A 81 28.99 -30.59 10.88
C PHE A 81 27.81 -31.00 10.00
N THR A 82 27.51 -32.28 9.86
CA THR A 82 26.46 -32.79 8.96
C THR A 82 25.10 -32.18 9.30
N GLN A 83 24.74 -32.15 10.59
CA GLN A 83 23.47 -31.61 11.06
C GLN A 83 23.37 -30.10 10.87
N LEU A 84 24.48 -29.39 11.08
CA LEU A 84 24.60 -27.96 10.81
C LEU A 84 24.35 -27.64 9.32
N TRP A 85 24.95 -28.40 8.40
CA TRP A 85 24.73 -28.23 6.95
C TRP A 85 23.29 -28.54 6.54
N ILE A 86 22.64 -29.51 7.17
CA ILE A 86 21.22 -29.82 6.94
C ILE A 86 20.36 -28.62 7.37
N TYR A 87 20.57 -28.07 8.56
CA TYR A 87 19.81 -26.91 9.03
C TYR A 87 20.03 -25.67 8.16
N LEU A 88 21.27 -25.42 7.73
CA LEU A 88 21.58 -24.33 6.81
C LEU A 88 20.91 -24.54 5.44
N GLY A 89 20.88 -25.78 4.94
CA GLY A 89 20.16 -26.15 3.72
C GLY A 89 18.65 -25.92 3.83
N ILE A 90 18.06 -26.26 4.98
CA ILE A 90 16.64 -26.00 5.27
C ILE A 90 16.38 -24.49 5.33
N GLU A 91 17.20 -23.72 6.04
CA GLU A 91 17.08 -22.26 6.13
C GLU A 91 17.15 -21.61 4.75
N PHE A 92 18.12 -22.03 3.92
CA PHE A 92 18.24 -21.58 2.54
C PHE A 92 17.00 -21.95 1.71
N GLY A 93 16.48 -23.17 1.85
CA GLY A 93 15.24 -23.60 1.19
C GLY A 93 14.04 -22.75 1.59
N LEU A 94 13.89 -22.45 2.89
CA LEU A 94 12.84 -21.56 3.40
C LEU A 94 12.99 -20.14 2.84
N ALA A 95 14.22 -19.62 2.74
CA ALA A 95 14.50 -18.31 2.17
C ALA A 95 14.08 -18.23 0.69
N LEU A 96 14.39 -19.28 -0.09
CA LEU A 96 13.96 -19.39 -1.48
C LEU A 96 12.44 -19.46 -1.61
N ILE A 97 11.77 -20.29 -0.80
CA ILE A 97 10.30 -20.40 -0.79
C ILE A 97 9.67 -19.04 -0.43
N SER A 98 10.20 -18.35 0.58
CA SER A 98 9.75 -17.01 0.97
C SER A 98 9.87 -16.01 -0.18
N ASN A 99 10.99 -16.05 -0.92
CA ASN A 99 11.20 -15.19 -2.08
C ASN A 99 10.21 -15.52 -3.21
N LEU A 100 10.03 -16.81 -3.52
CA LEU A 100 9.09 -17.27 -4.54
C LEU A 100 7.64 -16.89 -4.21
N LEU A 101 7.20 -17.10 -2.97
CA LEU A 101 5.87 -16.65 -2.53
C LEU A 101 5.73 -15.14 -2.63
N SER A 102 6.76 -14.37 -2.27
CA SER A 102 6.75 -12.91 -2.40
C SER A 102 6.52 -12.46 -3.84
N ARG A 103 7.25 -13.08 -4.79
CA ARG A 103 7.07 -12.79 -6.22
C ARG A 103 5.71 -13.23 -6.73
N GLY A 104 5.23 -14.41 -6.31
CA GLY A 104 3.91 -14.92 -6.66
C GLY A 104 2.78 -14.00 -6.17
N ILE A 105 2.89 -13.48 -4.95
CA ILE A 105 1.94 -12.51 -4.38
C ILE A 105 1.96 -11.21 -5.19
N GLN A 106 3.14 -10.66 -5.51
CA GLN A 106 3.24 -9.43 -6.31
C GLN A 106 2.65 -9.59 -7.71
N LEU A 107 2.94 -10.72 -8.37
CA LEU A 107 2.40 -11.04 -9.69
C LEU A 107 0.88 -11.16 -9.65
N THR A 108 0.34 -11.89 -8.67
CA THR A 108 -1.10 -12.08 -8.54
C THR A 108 -1.82 -10.79 -8.13
N ASP A 109 -1.24 -9.96 -7.27
CA ASP A 109 -1.76 -8.62 -6.96
C ASP A 109 -1.89 -7.76 -8.23
N GLY A 110 -0.86 -7.75 -9.09
CA GLY A 110 -0.87 -7.04 -10.37
C GLY A 110 -1.96 -7.56 -11.31
N LEU A 111 -1.99 -8.87 -11.55
CA LEU A 111 -2.95 -9.51 -12.45
C LEU A 111 -4.41 -9.30 -12.00
N MET A 112 -4.69 -9.48 -10.70
CA MET A 112 -6.02 -9.23 -10.16
C MET A 112 -6.42 -7.77 -10.34
N GLY A 113 -5.45 -6.86 -10.21
CA GLY A 113 -5.62 -5.45 -10.46
C GLY A 113 -5.98 -5.10 -11.88
N ASP A 114 -5.25 -5.66 -12.84
CA ASP A 114 -5.46 -5.43 -14.26
C ASP A 114 -6.81 -6.00 -14.71
N LEU A 115 -7.15 -7.22 -14.26
CA LEU A 115 -8.44 -7.85 -14.56
C LEU A 115 -9.61 -7.03 -13.98
N TYR A 116 -9.48 -6.55 -12.75
CA TYR A 116 -10.50 -5.68 -12.14
C TYR A 116 -10.64 -4.35 -12.89
N SER A 117 -9.51 -3.70 -13.21
CA SER A 117 -9.48 -2.44 -13.96
C SER A 117 -10.15 -2.59 -15.32
N ASN A 118 -9.83 -3.65 -16.05
CA ASN A 118 -10.43 -3.94 -17.35
C ASN A 118 -11.95 -4.15 -17.24
N LYS A 119 -12.40 -5.03 -16.33
CA LYS A 119 -13.82 -5.31 -16.13
C LYS A 119 -14.61 -4.06 -15.72
N SER A 120 -14.07 -3.28 -14.79
CA SER A 120 -14.68 -2.02 -14.34
C SER A 120 -14.73 -0.98 -15.47
N SER A 121 -13.72 -0.94 -16.35
CA SER A 121 -13.71 -0.05 -17.52
C SER A 121 -14.80 -0.42 -18.52
N VAL A 122 -14.97 -1.72 -18.81
CA VAL A 122 -16.04 -2.21 -19.69
C VAL A 122 -17.42 -1.88 -19.10
N GLU A 123 -17.61 -2.10 -17.80
CA GLU A 123 -18.86 -1.77 -17.11
C GLU A 123 -19.16 -0.26 -17.16
N LEU A 124 -18.13 0.58 -17.00
CA LEU A 124 -18.24 2.04 -17.10
C LEU A 124 -18.66 2.47 -18.52
N ILE A 125 -18.07 1.89 -19.56
CA ILE A 125 -18.42 2.16 -20.96
C ILE A 125 -19.89 1.82 -21.23
N HIS A 126 -20.33 0.62 -20.83
CA HIS A 126 -21.73 0.21 -20.98
C HIS A 126 -22.70 1.05 -20.15
N LYS A 127 -22.25 1.60 -19.02
CA LYS A 127 -23.08 2.50 -18.22
C LYS A 127 -23.19 3.87 -18.89
N ALA A 128 -22.08 4.43 -19.38
CA ALA A 128 -22.06 5.71 -20.10
C ALA A 128 -22.93 5.65 -21.38
N ALA A 129 -22.87 4.57 -22.15
CA ALA A 129 -23.67 4.39 -23.35
C ALA A 129 -25.20 4.33 -23.11
N ARG A 130 -25.63 4.09 -21.87
CA ARG A 130 -27.05 4.06 -21.45
C ARG A 130 -27.50 5.34 -20.75
N MET A 131 -26.62 6.33 -20.60
CA MET A 131 -26.98 7.61 -20.00
C MET A 131 -27.70 8.48 -21.02
N GLU A 132 -28.74 9.18 -20.57
CA GLU A 132 -29.43 10.16 -21.39
C GLU A 132 -28.56 11.40 -21.59
N LEU A 133 -28.71 12.11 -22.71
CA LEU A 133 -27.92 13.31 -23.02
C LEU A 133 -28.02 14.37 -21.91
N ALA A 134 -29.23 14.56 -21.34
CA ALA A 134 -29.47 15.47 -20.22
C ALA A 134 -28.65 15.12 -18.97
N GLN A 135 -28.34 13.83 -18.75
CA GLN A 135 -27.49 13.39 -17.64
C GLN A 135 -25.99 13.57 -17.93
N ILE A 136 -25.59 13.66 -19.19
CA ILE A 136 -24.20 13.91 -19.57
C ILE A 136 -23.86 15.40 -19.44
N GLU A 137 -24.83 16.27 -19.73
CA GLU A 137 -24.71 17.72 -19.58
C GLU A 137 -24.83 18.19 -18.13
N ASP A 138 -25.38 17.36 -17.24
CA ASP A 138 -25.44 17.64 -15.80
C ASP A 138 -24.04 17.50 -15.14
N PRO A 139 -23.52 18.57 -14.52
CA PRO A 139 -22.19 18.56 -13.91
C PRO A 139 -22.01 17.51 -12.80
N ASP A 140 -23.03 17.21 -12.00
CA ASP A 140 -22.94 16.24 -10.90
C ASP A 140 -22.82 14.80 -11.42
N TYR A 141 -23.51 14.50 -12.53
CA TYR A 141 -23.44 13.19 -13.18
C TYR A 141 -22.13 13.03 -13.96
N TYR A 142 -21.70 14.07 -14.68
CA TYR A 142 -20.41 14.10 -15.34
C TYR A 142 -19.26 13.91 -14.34
N ASP A 143 -19.29 14.60 -13.21
CA ASP A 143 -18.29 14.45 -12.14
C ASP A 143 -18.26 13.05 -11.53
N LYS A 144 -19.41 12.37 -11.43
CA LYS A 144 -19.45 10.97 -10.97
C LYS A 144 -18.82 10.04 -12.01
N LEU A 145 -19.09 10.26 -13.30
CA LEU A 145 -18.53 9.47 -14.39
C LEU A 145 -17.01 9.67 -14.48
N GLU A 146 -16.52 10.91 -14.40
CA GLU A 146 -15.09 11.23 -14.43
C GLU A 146 -14.37 10.68 -13.20
N ARG A 147 -14.99 10.77 -12.02
CA ARG A 147 -14.46 10.11 -10.82
C ARG A 147 -14.39 8.61 -11.00
N ALA A 148 -15.44 7.97 -11.53
CA ALA A 148 -15.41 6.53 -11.81
C ALA A 148 -14.28 6.17 -12.78
N ARG A 149 -14.13 6.93 -13.88
CA ARG A 149 -13.04 6.74 -14.86
C ARG A 149 -11.66 6.81 -14.21
N ARG A 150 -11.41 7.85 -13.40
CA ARG A 150 -10.12 8.02 -12.70
C ARG A 150 -9.89 6.97 -11.62
N GLN A 151 -10.94 6.50 -10.95
CA GLN A 151 -10.84 5.57 -9.83
C GLN A 151 -10.73 4.09 -10.24
N THR A 152 -10.98 3.77 -11.51
CA THR A 152 -10.75 2.41 -12.06
C THR A 152 -9.25 2.06 -12.05
N VAL A 153 -8.38 3.05 -12.23
CA VAL A 153 -6.92 2.89 -12.27
C VAL A 153 -6.34 3.25 -10.89
N GLY A 154 -5.95 2.25 -10.09
CA GLY A 154 -5.16 2.47 -8.87
C GLY A 154 -5.74 1.95 -7.55
N ARG A 155 -6.98 1.43 -7.53
CA ARG A 155 -7.54 0.82 -6.30
C ARG A 155 -6.97 -0.57 -5.96
N VAL A 156 -6.20 -1.16 -6.87
CA VAL A 156 -5.48 -2.43 -6.69
C VAL A 156 -4.54 -2.37 -5.49
N ALA A 157 -3.80 -1.27 -5.37
CA ALA A 157 -2.86 -1.06 -4.26
C ALA A 157 -3.58 -1.06 -2.90
N LEU A 158 -4.81 -0.54 -2.82
CA LEU A 158 -5.59 -0.57 -1.60
C LEU A 158 -5.93 -2.01 -1.18
N MET A 159 -6.30 -2.87 -2.14
CA MET A 159 -6.59 -4.27 -1.84
C MET A 159 -5.33 -5.03 -1.41
N SER A 160 -4.22 -4.87 -2.14
CA SER A 160 -2.94 -5.47 -1.76
C SER A 160 -2.50 -5.00 -0.36
N ASN A 161 -2.65 -3.71 -0.04
CA ASN A 161 -2.33 -3.18 1.28
C ASN A 161 -3.20 -3.81 2.38
N VAL A 162 -4.51 -3.96 2.15
CA VAL A 162 -5.40 -4.61 3.13
C VAL A 162 -5.02 -6.06 3.36
N LEU A 163 -4.79 -6.83 2.29
CA LEU A 163 -4.36 -8.24 2.44
C LEU A 163 -2.98 -8.37 3.10
N THR A 164 -2.07 -7.44 2.81
CA THR A 164 -0.75 -7.38 3.45
C THR A 164 -0.88 -7.05 4.93
N GLN A 165 -1.72 -6.10 5.31
CA GLN A 165 -1.98 -5.80 6.72
C GLN A 165 -2.55 -7.02 7.47
N ILE A 166 -3.45 -7.78 6.86
CA ILE A 166 -3.96 -9.03 7.46
C ILE A 166 -2.82 -10.04 7.63
N GLN A 167 -1.98 -10.21 6.61
CA GLN A 167 -0.80 -11.08 6.68
C GLN A 167 0.14 -10.66 7.82
N ASP A 168 0.45 -9.37 7.93
CA ASP A 168 1.34 -8.83 8.95
C ASP A 168 0.77 -9.01 10.35
N LEU A 169 -0.55 -8.84 10.53
CA LEU A 169 -1.22 -9.12 11.80
C LEU A 169 -1.09 -10.60 12.19
N ILE A 170 -1.17 -11.53 11.24
CA ILE A 170 -0.96 -12.96 11.51
C ILE A 170 0.49 -13.21 11.90
N THR A 171 1.46 -12.63 11.20
CA THR A 171 2.89 -12.75 11.52
C THR A 171 3.21 -12.20 12.92
N VAL A 172 2.73 -10.99 13.22
CA VAL A 172 2.88 -10.36 14.55
C VAL A 172 2.21 -11.19 15.62
N GLY A 173 0.97 -11.65 15.39
CA GLY A 173 0.26 -12.52 16.32
C GLY A 173 1.01 -13.83 16.59
N SER A 174 1.62 -14.41 15.56
CA SER A 174 2.42 -15.63 15.67
C SER A 174 3.71 -15.41 16.47
N PHE A 175 4.39 -14.28 16.27
CA PHE A 175 5.55 -13.91 17.07
C PHE A 175 5.20 -13.61 18.53
N ILE A 176 4.10 -12.88 18.77
CA ILE A 176 3.61 -12.63 20.13
C ILE A 176 3.27 -13.96 20.80
N ALA A 177 2.55 -14.86 20.14
CA ALA A 177 2.22 -16.17 20.68
C ALA A 177 3.48 -17.00 21.02
N GLY A 178 4.47 -17.01 20.12
CA GLY A 178 5.77 -17.62 20.40
C GLY A 178 6.46 -16.99 21.60
N LEU A 179 6.48 -15.66 21.69
CA LEU A 179 7.12 -14.94 22.79
C LEU A 179 6.43 -15.20 24.14
N VAL A 180 5.08 -15.22 24.18
CA VAL A 180 4.31 -15.59 25.38
C VAL A 180 4.72 -17.00 25.83
N PHE A 181 4.85 -17.93 24.88
CA PHE A 181 5.15 -19.33 25.19
C PHE A 181 6.56 -19.52 25.78
N PHE A 182 7.56 -18.79 25.27
CA PHE A 182 8.94 -18.89 25.78
C PHE A 182 9.17 -18.03 27.04
N GLU A 183 8.82 -16.75 27.02
CA GLU A 183 9.09 -15.80 28.11
C GLU A 183 8.02 -14.69 28.17
N PRO A 184 6.96 -14.85 28.99
CA PRO A 184 5.86 -13.89 29.09
C PRO A 184 6.29 -12.47 29.50
N LEU A 185 7.36 -12.34 30.29
CA LEU A 185 7.85 -11.05 30.77
C LEU A 185 8.40 -10.17 29.65
N LEU A 186 8.93 -10.75 28.58
CA LEU A 186 9.47 -10.00 27.44
C LEU A 186 8.39 -9.19 26.72
N ILE A 187 7.12 -9.58 26.81
CA ILE A 187 6.00 -8.84 26.23
C ILE A 187 5.80 -7.50 26.93
N LEU A 188 5.96 -7.45 28.24
CA LEU A 188 5.86 -6.18 28.99
C LEU A 188 6.95 -5.21 28.52
N LEU A 189 8.18 -5.70 28.35
CA LEU A 189 9.29 -4.91 27.83
C LEU A 189 9.02 -4.45 26.39
N LEU A 190 8.50 -5.33 25.54
CA LEU A 190 8.11 -5.02 24.16
C LEU A 190 7.04 -3.91 24.10
N ILE A 191 6.01 -3.98 24.95
CA ILE A 191 4.97 -2.95 25.04
C ILE A 191 5.58 -1.61 25.44
N VAL A 192 6.44 -1.59 26.46
CA VAL A 192 7.13 -0.38 26.92
C VAL A 192 8.00 0.23 25.81
N ALA A 193 8.63 -0.59 24.97
CA ALA A 193 9.43 -0.12 23.84
C ALA A 193 8.58 0.41 22.67
N ILE A 194 7.47 -0.27 22.33
CA ILE A 194 6.65 0.06 21.14
C ILE A 194 5.71 1.23 21.39
N VAL A 195 5.07 1.32 22.56
CA VAL A 195 4.02 2.31 22.83
C VAL A 195 4.48 3.76 22.61
N PRO A 196 5.66 4.21 23.11
CA PRO A 196 6.15 5.57 22.88
C PRO A 196 6.40 5.84 21.39
N SER A 197 6.99 4.87 20.69
CA SER A 197 7.25 4.97 19.24
C SER A 197 5.94 5.09 18.45
N PHE A 198 4.94 4.29 18.80
CA PHE A 198 3.61 4.33 18.19
C PHE A 198 2.91 5.67 18.40
N ILE A 199 2.93 6.22 19.62
CA ILE A 199 2.37 7.55 19.91
C ILE A 199 3.08 8.63 19.10
N ASN A 200 4.41 8.55 19.00
CA ASN A 200 5.21 9.47 18.20
C ASN A 200 4.82 9.40 16.73
N GLU A 201 4.72 8.20 16.16
CA GLU A 201 4.31 7.98 14.77
C GLU A 201 2.91 8.54 14.48
N LEU A 202 1.95 8.34 15.39
CA LEU A 202 0.61 8.92 15.27
C LEU A 202 0.64 10.45 15.21
N LYS A 203 1.51 11.09 16.01
CA LYS A 203 1.69 12.54 16.00
C LYS A 203 2.32 13.01 14.70
N TYR A 204 3.41 12.36 14.26
CA TYR A 204 4.11 12.69 13.01
C TYR A 204 3.21 12.49 11.79
N SER A 205 2.43 11.40 11.73
CA SER A 205 1.47 11.13 10.67
C SER A 205 0.43 12.25 10.53
N ARG A 206 -0.11 12.75 11.66
CA ARG A 206 -1.03 13.90 11.67
C ARG A 206 -0.37 15.17 11.15
N GLN A 207 0.86 15.45 11.59
CA GLN A 207 1.59 16.63 11.14
C GLN A 207 1.88 16.56 9.64
N SER A 208 2.39 15.42 9.15
CA SER A 208 2.65 15.18 7.73
C SER A 208 1.37 15.31 6.90
N TYR A 209 0.24 14.78 7.38
CA TYR A 209 -1.05 14.94 6.71
C TYR A 209 -1.49 16.41 6.66
N SER A 210 -1.36 17.13 7.76
CA SER A 210 -1.71 18.56 7.80
C SER A 210 -0.83 19.40 6.87
N LEU A 211 0.46 19.10 6.80
CA LEU A 211 1.41 19.76 5.90
C LEU A 211 1.07 19.47 4.44
N MET A 212 0.89 18.20 4.07
CA MET A 212 0.51 17.80 2.72
C MET A 212 -0.82 18.43 2.29
N ARG A 213 -1.78 18.55 3.23
CA ARG A 213 -3.05 19.25 2.98
C ARG A 213 -2.84 20.75 2.76
N SER A 214 -1.99 21.39 3.57
CA SER A 214 -1.70 22.83 3.46
C SER A 214 -1.09 23.21 2.11
N TRP A 215 -0.28 22.32 1.50
CA TRP A 215 0.35 22.52 0.19
C TRP A 215 -0.52 22.13 -1.02
N THR A 216 -1.79 21.81 -0.78
CA THR A 216 -2.69 21.40 -1.87
C THR A 216 -2.87 22.50 -2.94
N PRO A 217 -3.04 23.79 -2.59
CA PRO A 217 -3.14 24.87 -3.58
C PRO A 217 -1.89 25.00 -4.46
N GLU A 218 -0.71 25.01 -3.87
CA GLU A 218 0.59 25.15 -4.54
C GLU A 218 0.83 23.96 -5.46
N ARG A 219 0.52 22.75 -4.98
CA ARG A 219 0.64 21.54 -5.81
C ARG A 219 -0.30 21.56 -7.00
N ARG A 220 -1.53 22.10 -6.83
CA ARG A 220 -2.44 22.30 -7.96
C ARG A 220 -1.88 23.32 -8.95
N GLU A 221 -1.32 24.43 -8.49
CA GLU A 221 -0.70 25.42 -9.38
C GLU A 221 0.43 24.79 -10.20
N LEU A 222 1.33 24.05 -9.55
CA LEU A 222 2.41 23.31 -10.24
C LEU A 222 1.85 22.28 -11.23
N ASP A 223 0.80 21.55 -10.87
CA ASP A 223 0.13 20.61 -11.80
C ASP A 223 -0.49 21.34 -13.00
N TYR A 224 -1.08 22.52 -12.80
CA TYR A 224 -1.58 23.36 -13.90
C TYR A 224 -0.45 23.87 -14.78
N MET A 225 0.65 24.37 -14.21
CA MET A 225 1.81 24.81 -14.97
C MET A 225 2.42 23.65 -15.77
N ARG A 226 2.50 22.45 -15.18
CA ARG A 226 2.94 21.24 -15.87
C ARG A 226 2.00 20.86 -17.02
N TYR A 227 0.70 20.92 -16.79
CA TYR A 227 -0.30 20.63 -17.83
C TYR A 227 -0.20 21.62 -18.99
N ILE A 228 -0.19 22.93 -18.70
CA ILE A 228 -0.09 23.96 -19.75
C ILE A 228 1.25 23.83 -20.48
N GLY A 229 2.38 23.76 -19.76
CA GLY A 229 3.72 23.69 -20.35
C GLY A 229 4.02 22.44 -21.19
N ALA A 230 3.33 21.33 -20.90
CA ALA A 230 3.60 20.03 -21.51
C ALA A 230 2.34 19.29 -21.97
N SER A 231 1.34 20.01 -22.51
CA SER A 231 0.17 19.43 -23.17
C SER A 231 0.16 19.74 -24.67
N ASP A 232 -0.31 18.77 -25.46
CA ASP A 232 -0.63 18.90 -26.88
C ASP A 232 -1.71 19.95 -27.17
N VAL A 233 -2.65 20.16 -26.24
CA VAL A 233 -3.74 21.13 -26.34
C VAL A 233 -3.20 22.56 -26.39
N THR A 234 -2.29 22.90 -25.49
CA THR A 234 -1.69 24.25 -25.33
C THR A 234 -0.39 24.44 -26.11
N ALA A 235 0.18 23.36 -26.66
CA ALA A 235 1.48 23.38 -27.34
C ALA A 235 1.55 24.40 -28.49
N LYS A 236 0.46 24.59 -29.24
CA LYS A 236 0.41 25.54 -30.36
C LYS A 236 0.56 26.98 -29.89
N GLU A 237 -0.14 27.34 -28.82
CA GLU A 237 -0.09 28.68 -28.22
C GLU A 237 1.28 28.93 -27.59
N ILE A 238 1.82 27.97 -26.84
CA ILE A 238 3.14 28.12 -26.21
C ILE A 238 4.24 28.32 -27.24
N LYS A 239 4.22 27.56 -28.35
CA LYS A 239 5.20 27.70 -29.43
C LYS A 239 5.02 29.02 -30.19
N LEU A 240 3.77 29.42 -30.46
CA LEU A 240 3.48 30.65 -31.18
C LEU A 240 3.91 31.89 -30.39
N TYR A 241 3.69 31.89 -29.08
CA TYR A 241 3.97 33.02 -28.19
C TYR A 241 5.31 32.92 -27.45
N GLY A 242 6.09 31.84 -27.64
CA GLY A 242 7.41 31.66 -27.00
C GLY A 242 7.34 31.54 -25.47
N LEU A 243 6.27 30.98 -24.91
CA LEU A 243 5.99 31.01 -23.46
C LEU A 243 6.73 29.92 -22.64
N ALA A 244 7.58 29.12 -23.27
CA ALA A 244 8.25 27.99 -22.62
C ALA A 244 9.09 28.44 -21.41
N ASP A 245 9.89 29.50 -21.57
CA ASP A 245 10.77 30.02 -20.51
C ASP A 245 9.98 30.69 -19.38
N PHE A 246 8.84 31.32 -19.71
CA PHE A 246 7.95 31.90 -18.71
C PHE A 246 7.32 30.82 -17.81
N ILE A 247 6.82 29.74 -18.42
CA ILE A 247 6.17 28.65 -17.68
C ILE A 247 7.22 27.86 -16.88
N SER A 248 8.36 27.54 -17.48
CA SER A 248 9.45 26.83 -16.78
C SER A 248 10.01 27.65 -15.62
N GLY A 249 10.15 28.98 -15.80
CA GLY A 249 10.57 29.90 -14.73
C GLY A 249 9.57 30.01 -13.57
N ARG A 250 8.25 29.93 -13.83
CA ARG A 250 7.24 29.83 -12.77
C ARG A 250 7.19 28.46 -12.09
N PHE A 251 7.61 27.41 -12.80
CA PHE A 251 7.62 26.05 -12.27
C PHE A 251 8.85 25.76 -11.40
N SER A 252 10.00 26.40 -11.67
CA SER A 252 11.27 26.15 -11.00
C SER A 252 11.43 26.80 -9.61
N VAL A 253 10.32 27.00 -8.89
CA VAL A 253 10.34 27.55 -7.51
C VAL A 253 10.71 26.47 -6.50
#